data_AF-A0A1C5Q4Y0-F1
#
_entry.id   AF-A0A1C5Q4Y0-F1
#
_cell.length_a   1.000
_cell.length_b   1.000
_cell.length_c   1.000
_cell.angle_alpha   90.00
_cell.angle_beta   90.00
_cell.angle_gamma   90.00
#
_symmetry.space_group_name_H-M   'P 1'
#
loop_
_entity.id
_entity.type
_entity.pdbx_description
1 polymer ?
#
loop_
_entity_poly.entity_id
_entity_poly.type
_entity_poly.pdbx_seq_one_letter_code
_entity_poly.pdbx_strand_id
1 'polypeptide(L)'
;MKRRRRMNWIFAVDTIADRCPDGDDYKTAVAVKTKEGLDLVLKSKNHYDEQSQTQFSPSVYELYSGGRLLQSEPMDFQTHLYRFGEMEQILREIGFAAISVYSSFDKKAAQDDQCEMFLYECSL
;
A
#
# COMPACT_ATOMS: atom_id res chain seq x y z
N MET A 1 31.21 29.51 -4.10
CA MET A 1 30.02 29.18 -3.30
C MET A 1 29.30 28.00 -3.98
N LYS A 2 29.54 26.75 -3.53
CA LYS A 2 28.86 25.57 -4.09
C LYS A 2 27.38 25.60 -3.65
N ARG A 3 26.44 25.71 -4.59
CA ARG A 3 25.01 25.58 -4.30
C ARG A 3 24.79 24.20 -3.66
N ARG A 4 24.39 24.16 -2.38
CA ARG A 4 23.89 22.92 -1.75
C ARG A 4 22.68 22.47 -2.57
N ARG A 5 22.74 21.27 -3.13
CA ARG A 5 21.60 20.65 -3.82
C ARG A 5 20.51 20.44 -2.75
N ARG A 6 19.33 21.02 -2.96
CA ARG A 6 18.18 20.80 -2.08
C ARG A 6 17.82 19.32 -2.16
N MET A 7 17.85 18.62 -1.04
CA MET A 7 17.49 17.21 -0.97
C MET A 7 15.99 17.14 -0.74
N ASN A 8 15.28 16.51 -1.67
CA ASN A 8 13.85 16.26 -1.55
C ASN A 8 13.66 14.79 -1.16
N TRP A 9 12.79 14.55 -0.19
CA TRP A 9 12.38 13.23 0.27
C TRP A 9 11.01 12.93 -0.32
N ILE A 10 10.86 11.73 -0.87
CA ILE A 10 9.59 11.29 -1.46
C ILE A 10 9.02 10.15 -0.62
N PHE A 11 7.80 10.32 -0.13
CA PHE A 11 7.04 9.27 0.54
C PHE A 11 5.78 8.97 -0.26
N ALA A 12 5.39 7.70 -0.30
CA ALA A 12 4.14 7.25 -0.90
C ALA A 12 3.36 6.46 0.15
N VAL A 13 2.06 6.70 0.24
CA VAL A 13 1.18 5.97 1.16
C VAL A 13 -0.13 5.61 0.47
N ASP A 14 -0.68 4.47 0.88
CA ASP A 14 -2.03 4.05 0.55
C ASP A 14 -3.03 4.79 1.45
N THR A 15 -4.24 5.00 0.94
CA THR A 15 -5.26 5.81 1.60
C THR A 15 -6.52 5.01 1.89
N ILE A 16 -7.45 5.62 2.63
CA ILE A 16 -8.75 5.01 2.86
C ILE A 16 -9.56 4.74 1.57
N ALA A 17 -9.27 5.44 0.47
CA ALA A 17 -9.92 5.20 -0.82
C ALA A 17 -9.41 3.93 -1.52
N ASP A 18 -8.20 3.47 -1.18
CA ASP A 18 -7.62 2.21 -1.67
C ASP A 18 -8.01 0.99 -0.80
N ARG A 19 -8.95 1.18 0.13
CA ARG A 19 -9.49 0.10 0.95
C ARG A 19 -10.03 -1.02 0.07
N CYS A 20 -9.62 -2.25 0.37
CA CYS A 20 -10.19 -3.42 -0.25
C CYS A 20 -11.55 -3.77 0.38
N PRO A 21 -12.54 -4.23 -0.40
CA PRO A 21 -13.83 -4.66 0.14
C PRO A 21 -13.67 -5.83 1.11
N ASP A 22 -14.41 -5.78 2.21
CA ASP A 22 -14.43 -6.85 3.20
C ASP A 22 -14.93 -8.18 2.61
N GLY A 23 -14.44 -9.29 3.13
CA GLY A 23 -14.90 -10.63 2.76
C GLY A 23 -14.37 -11.72 3.66
N ASP A 24 -15.21 -12.71 3.95
CA ASP A 24 -14.87 -13.81 4.87
C ASP A 24 -14.09 -14.94 4.19
N ASP A 25 -14.28 -15.09 2.88
CA ASP A 25 -13.71 -16.16 2.06
C ASP A 25 -12.41 -15.75 1.38
N TYR A 26 -11.44 -16.65 1.37
CA TYR A 26 -10.22 -16.52 0.58
C TYR A 26 -10.54 -16.55 -0.92
N LYS A 27 -10.23 -15.45 -1.61
CA LYS A 27 -10.37 -15.32 -3.07
C LYS A 27 -8.98 -15.31 -3.71
N THR A 28 -8.88 -15.80 -4.93
CA THR A 28 -7.62 -15.69 -5.69
C THR A 28 -7.37 -14.22 -6.01
N ALA A 29 -6.31 -13.66 -5.44
CA ALA A 29 -5.88 -12.29 -5.68
C ALA A 29 -4.91 -12.23 -6.87
N VAL A 30 -3.95 -13.16 -6.93
CA VAL A 30 -2.95 -13.24 -7.99
C VAL A 30 -2.66 -14.71 -8.31
N ALA A 31 -2.46 -15.02 -9.59
CA ALA A 31 -2.00 -16.33 -10.04
C ALA A 31 -0.96 -16.15 -11.16
N VAL A 32 0.20 -16.77 -11.01
CA VAL A 32 1.30 -16.67 -11.97
C VAL A 32 1.95 -18.04 -12.21
N LYS A 33 2.64 -18.18 -13.34
CA LYS A 33 3.46 -19.36 -13.64
C LYS A 33 4.92 -19.12 -13.26
N THR A 34 5.54 -20.08 -12.57
CA THR A 34 6.99 -20.08 -12.35
C THR A 34 7.74 -20.46 -13.63
N LYS A 35 9.07 -20.28 -13.65
CA LYS A 35 9.91 -20.67 -14.79
C LYS A 35 9.90 -22.18 -15.05
N GLU A 36 9.66 -22.96 -13.99
CA GLU A 36 9.55 -24.42 -13.99
C GLU A 36 8.15 -24.91 -14.38
N GLY A 37 7.21 -23.99 -14.65
CA GLY A 37 5.85 -24.32 -15.09
C GLY A 37 4.84 -24.59 -13.97
N LEU A 38 5.23 -24.35 -12.70
CA LEU A 38 4.35 -24.48 -11.54
C LEU A 38 3.37 -23.29 -11.46
N ASP A 39 2.20 -23.50 -10.87
CA ASP A 39 1.27 -22.42 -10.55
C ASP A 39 1.55 -21.89 -9.15
N LEU A 40 1.86 -20.60 -9.03
CA LEU A 40 1.94 -19.90 -7.76
C LEU A 40 0.70 -19.01 -7.63
N VAL A 41 -0.12 -19.27 -6.61
CA VAL A 41 -1.40 -18.61 -6.37
C VAL A 41 -1.36 -17.92 -5.02
N LEU A 42 -1.69 -16.63 -5.00
CA LEU A 42 -1.98 -15.88 -3.78
C LEU A 42 -3.49 -15.81 -3.61
N LYS A 43 -3.99 -16.38 -2.51
CA LYS A 43 -5.36 -16.18 -2.06
C LYS A 43 -5.35 -15.22 -0.89
N SER A 44 -6.30 -14.30 -0.86
CA SER A 44 -6.42 -13.31 0.21
C SER A 44 -7.89 -13.04 0.53
N LYS A 45 -8.12 -12.57 1.74
CA LYS A 45 -9.39 -12.00 2.18
C LYS A 45 -9.10 -10.72 2.95
N ASN A 46 -10.10 -9.86 3.08
CA ASN A 46 -9.89 -8.51 3.55
C ASN A 46 -10.86 -8.15 4.66
N HIS A 47 -10.39 -7.38 5.62
CA HIS A 47 -11.21 -6.72 6.62
C HIS A 47 -10.58 -5.37 6.97
N TYR A 48 -11.38 -4.32 7.06
CA TYR A 48 -10.91 -3.01 7.45
C TYR A 48 -11.44 -2.62 8.82
N ASP A 49 -10.53 -2.29 9.73
CA ASP A 49 -10.89 -1.70 11.01
C ASP A 49 -10.88 -0.17 10.91
N GLU A 50 -12.05 0.44 11.00
CA GLU A 50 -12.20 1.90 10.88
C GLU A 50 -11.56 2.66 12.05
N GLN A 51 -11.48 2.04 13.23
CA GLN A 51 -10.94 2.69 14.43
C GLN A 51 -9.43 2.91 14.32
N SER A 52 -8.70 1.88 13.90
CA SER A 52 -7.25 1.97 13.68
C SER A 52 -6.88 2.42 12.27
N GLN A 53 -7.84 2.50 11.34
CA GLN A 53 -7.62 2.70 9.90
C GLN A 53 -6.71 1.62 9.28
N THR A 54 -6.74 0.40 9.81
CA THR A 54 -5.90 -0.70 9.33
C THR A 54 -6.67 -1.66 8.44
N GLN A 55 -6.18 -1.88 7.22
CA GLN A 55 -6.56 -2.97 6.34
C GLN A 55 -5.81 -4.23 6.74
N PHE A 56 -6.55 -5.26 7.13
CA PHE A 56 -6.04 -6.61 7.32
C PHE A 56 -6.27 -7.39 6.03
N SER A 57 -5.22 -8.06 5.55
CA SER A 57 -5.25 -8.91 4.37
C SER A 57 -4.62 -10.28 4.66
N PRO A 58 -5.25 -11.10 5.54
CA PRO A 58 -4.85 -12.49 5.72
C PRO A 58 -4.79 -13.20 4.38
N SER A 59 -3.68 -13.88 4.14
CA SER A 59 -3.29 -14.37 2.83
C SER A 59 -2.68 -15.76 2.93
N VAL A 60 -2.78 -16.53 1.84
CA VAL A 60 -2.15 -17.84 1.70
C VAL A 60 -1.53 -17.91 0.32
N TYR A 61 -0.22 -18.16 0.28
CA TYR A 61 0.46 -18.54 -0.95
C TYR A 61 0.39 -20.06 -1.12
N GLU A 62 0.03 -20.51 -2.31
CA GLU A 62 -0.05 -21.93 -2.66
C GLU A 62 0.70 -22.19 -3.95
N LEU A 63 1.54 -23.24 -3.95
CA LEU A 63 2.28 -23.69 -5.11
C LEU A 63 1.67 -25.01 -5.61
N TYR A 64 1.31 -25.08 -6.89
CA TYR A 64 0.72 -26.27 -7.50
C TYR A 64 1.54 -26.79 -8.68
N SER A 65 1.46 -28.10 -8.92
CA SER A 65 1.91 -28.77 -10.15
C SER A 65 0.74 -29.52 -10.76
N GLY A 66 0.23 -29.04 -11.91
CA GLY A 66 -0.89 -29.69 -12.61
C GLY A 66 -2.14 -29.88 -11.75
N GLY A 67 -2.46 -28.90 -10.89
CA GLY A 67 -3.58 -28.96 -9.95
C GLY A 67 -3.28 -29.68 -8.63
N ARG A 68 -2.14 -30.35 -8.48
CA ARG A 68 -1.70 -30.91 -7.19
C ARG A 68 -1.04 -29.84 -6.34
N LEU A 69 -1.58 -29.57 -5.15
CA LEU A 69 -0.96 -28.69 -4.17
C LEU A 69 0.37 -29.30 -3.69
N LEU A 70 1.44 -28.52 -3.80
CA LEU A 70 2.78 -28.90 -3.35
C LEU A 70 3.14 -28.24 -2.02
N GLN A 71 2.81 -26.96 -1.86
CA GLN A 71 3.15 -26.18 -0.66
C GLN A 71 2.10 -25.09 -0.41
N SER A 72 1.90 -24.73 0.86
CA SER A 72 1.01 -23.67 1.31
C SER A 72 1.68 -22.89 2.45
N GLU A 73 1.70 -21.56 2.36
CA GLU A 73 2.31 -20.67 3.36
C GLU A 73 1.34 -19.53 3.71
N PRO A 74 0.88 -19.42 4.97
CA PRO A 74 0.05 -18.30 5.41
C PRO A 74 0.89 -17.04 5.64
N MET A 75 0.31 -15.88 5.35
CA MET A 75 0.86 -14.56 5.65
C MET A 75 -0.25 -13.63 6.10
N ASP A 76 0.05 -12.68 6.98
CA ASP A 76 -0.89 -11.64 7.39
C ASP A 76 -0.29 -10.28 7.09
N PHE A 77 -0.91 -9.55 6.15
CA PHE A 77 -0.52 -8.19 5.81
C PHE A 77 -1.45 -7.21 6.53
N GLN A 78 -0.86 -6.21 7.16
CA GLN A 78 -1.58 -5.16 7.86
C GLN A 78 -1.09 -3.82 7.34
N THR A 79 -1.98 -3.06 6.71
CA THR A 79 -1.65 -1.80 6.04
C THR A 79 -2.46 -0.68 6.68
N HIS A 80 -1.78 0.33 7.23
CA HIS A 80 -2.45 1.55 7.69
C HIS A 80 -2.82 2.40 6.48
N LEU A 81 -4.10 2.73 6.35
CA LEU A 81 -4.64 3.54 5.27
C LEU A 81 -4.83 4.99 5.76
N TYR A 82 -4.07 5.91 5.15
CA TYR A 82 -4.02 7.29 5.60
C TYR A 82 -5.23 8.11 5.13
N ARG A 83 -5.67 9.04 5.98
CA ARG A 83 -6.57 10.13 5.58
C ARG A 83 -5.78 11.32 5.06
N PHE A 84 -6.44 12.14 4.25
CA PHE A 84 -5.91 13.40 3.76
C PHE A 84 -5.54 14.31 4.93
N GLY A 85 -4.30 14.80 4.96
CA GLY A 85 -3.76 15.62 6.05
C GLY A 85 -3.07 14.85 7.17
N GLU A 86 -3.30 13.55 7.32
CA GLU A 86 -2.79 12.75 8.44
C GLU A 86 -1.25 12.61 8.39
N MET A 87 -0.71 12.16 7.26
CA MET A 87 0.73 12.02 7.08
C MET A 87 1.43 13.39 7.05
N GLU A 88 0.79 14.44 6.52
CA GLU A 88 1.33 15.80 6.59
C GLU A 88 1.58 16.26 8.02
N GLN A 89 0.68 15.93 8.96
CA GLN A 89 0.88 16.25 10.37
C GLN A 89 2.13 15.55 10.93
N ILE A 90 2.25 14.23 10.68
CA ILE A 90 3.40 13.42 11.12
C ILE A 90 4.71 13.97 10.54
N LEU A 91 4.72 14.29 9.24
CA LEU A 91 5.90 14.83 8.56
C LEU A 91 6.32 16.20 9.12
N ARG A 92 5.36 17.07 9.49
CA ARG A 92 5.65 18.34 10.17
C ARG A 92 6.23 18.12 11.55
N GLU A 93 5.69 17.18 12.32
CA GLU A 93 6.20 16.82 13.66
C GLU A 93 7.63 16.29 13.62
N ILE A 94 8.00 15.56 12.55
CA ILE A 94 9.36 15.06 12.32
C ILE A 94 10.33 16.17 11.85
N GLY A 95 9.82 17.33 11.43
CA GLY A 95 10.61 18.53 11.11
C GLY A 95 10.74 18.88 9.63
N PHE A 96 9.90 18.31 8.75
CA PHE A 96 9.83 18.79 7.36
C PHE A 96 9.12 20.15 7.29
N ALA A 97 9.80 21.15 6.70
CA ALA A 97 9.30 22.52 6.62
C ALA A 97 8.43 22.76 5.38
N ALA A 98 8.78 22.16 4.25
CA ALA A 98 8.00 22.24 3.02
C ALA A 98 7.51 20.86 2.62
N ILE A 99 6.19 20.71 2.46
CA ILE A 99 5.51 19.47 2.11
C ILE A 99 4.54 19.79 0.97
N SER A 100 4.71 19.14 -0.17
CA SER A 100 3.73 19.14 -1.27
C SER A 100 3.10 17.76 -1.37
N VAL A 101 1.78 17.71 -1.58
CA VAL A 101 1.01 16.47 -1.57
C VAL A 101 0.31 16.29 -2.91
N TYR A 102 0.51 15.13 -3.52
CA TYR A 102 -0.02 14.82 -4.83
C TYR A 102 -0.82 13.51 -4.81
N SER A 103 -1.85 13.43 -5.66
CA SER A 103 -2.73 12.26 -5.82
C SER A 103 -2.30 11.32 -6.95
N SER A 104 -1.19 11.63 -7.61
CA SER A 104 -0.68 10.87 -8.76
C SER A 104 0.79 11.17 -9.03
N PHE A 105 1.46 10.28 -9.77
CA PHE A 105 2.85 10.46 -10.19
C PHE A 105 3.06 11.66 -11.13
N ASP A 106 2.01 12.14 -11.80
CA ASP A 106 2.02 13.37 -12.60
C ASP A 106 1.94 14.65 -11.74
N LYS A 107 2.07 14.53 -10.41
CA LYS A 107 2.05 15.63 -9.45
C LYS A 107 0.76 16.46 -9.46
N LYS A 108 -0.38 15.83 -9.74
CA LYS A 108 -1.70 16.46 -9.52
C LYS A 108 -1.88 16.68 -8.02
N ALA A 109 -2.21 17.90 -7.59
CA ALA A 109 -2.44 18.19 -6.17
C ALA A 109 -3.57 17.31 -5.60
N ALA A 110 -3.33 16.74 -4.42
CA ALA A 110 -4.37 16.06 -3.65
C ALA A 110 -5.33 17.09 -3.03
N GLN A 111 -6.61 16.72 -2.88
CA GLN A 111 -7.66 17.63 -2.41
C GLN A 111 -8.47 17.07 -1.25
N ASP A 112 -8.63 15.75 -1.18
CA ASP A 112 -9.48 15.06 -0.23
C ASP A 112 -9.10 13.57 -0.15
N ASP A 113 -9.90 12.83 0.62
CA ASP A 113 -9.79 11.39 0.84
C ASP A 113 -10.16 10.51 -0.37
N GLN A 114 -10.49 11.06 -1.54
CA GLN A 114 -10.94 10.26 -2.70
C GLN A 114 -9.78 9.75 -3.57
N CYS A 115 -8.54 10.04 -3.20
CA CYS A 115 -7.36 9.63 -3.96
C CYS A 115 -6.83 8.32 -3.41
N GLU A 116 -6.69 7.26 -4.21
CA GLU A 116 -6.20 5.94 -3.76
C GLU A 116 -4.81 6.02 -3.09
N MET A 117 -3.95 6.94 -3.54
CA MET A 117 -2.62 7.16 -2.99
C MET A 117 -2.32 8.64 -2.73
N PHE A 118 -1.41 8.90 -1.79
CA PHE A 118 -0.74 10.20 -1.67
C PHE A 118 0.78 10.08 -1.89
N LEU A 119 1.33 11.04 -2.63
CA LEU A 119 2.76 11.25 -2.80
C LEU A 119 3.18 12.55 -2.12
N TYR A 120 4.13 12.46 -1.22
CA TYR A 120 4.67 13.57 -0.47
C TYR A 120 6.05 13.94 -0.99
N GLU A 121 6.22 15.18 -1.43
CA GLU A 121 7.52 15.76 -1.72
C GLU A 121 7.91 16.72 -0.61
N CYS A 122 8.93 16.33 0.16
CA CYS A 122 9.31 17.01 1.39
C CYS A 122 10.72 17.58 1.32
N SER A 123 10.94 18.76 1.91
CA SER A 123 12.28 19.29 2.18
C SER A 123 12.37 19.89 3.57
N LEU A 124 13.56 19.79 4.16
CA LEU A 124 13.93 20.48 5.39
C LEU A 124 14.00 22.01 5.19
#